data_AF-A0A414UH74-F1
#
_entry.id   AF-A0A414UH74-F1
#
_cell.length_a   1.000
_cell.length_b   1.000
_cell.length_c   1.000
_cell.angle_alpha   90.00
_cell.angle_beta   90.00
_cell.angle_gamma   90.00
#
_symmetry.space_group_name_H-M   'P 1'
#
loop_
_entity.id
_entity.type
_entity.pdbx_description
1 polymer ?
#
loop_
_entity_poly.entity_id
_entity_poly.type
_entity_poly.pdbx_seq_one_letter_code
_entity_poly.pdbx_strand_id
1 'polypeptide(L)'
;MSDFKSIADVPEMLELWDFDKNPEDPKTVSSISRLPYYWKCKLCGYEWPTTPRTRTRTKGKCPACKGTGKRPDTIKDIPFLMEQWDFNKNTVDPAMILISSKKKFFWKCKKCGKEWPTSPQSRYDAKGKCPSCDSNKSVQPGVNDVFTLVPELKKIYDFEKNKNIDIEHQGWSSRERIACKCPDCGREWTTIINSQILKEGDSYRIIGCDHKNRKTRQHVPFVSESPTLMRFWDNEKNSLDPSTTSSASDIAAYWKCPDCGYSWSAGIRSRDRSKNSKCPCCQN
;
A
#
# COMPACT_ATOMS: atom_id res chain seq x y z
N MET A 1 11.59 -56.52 -33.04
CA MET A 1 11.82 -55.38 -33.94
C MET A 1 11.34 -54.14 -33.20
N SER A 2 12.18 -53.10 -33.08
CA SER A 2 11.75 -51.83 -32.48
C SER A 2 10.80 -51.16 -33.46
N ASP A 3 9.53 -51.01 -33.12
CA ASP A 3 8.60 -50.21 -33.91
C ASP A 3 9.19 -48.82 -34.12
N PHE A 4 9.24 -48.38 -35.38
CA PHE A 4 9.72 -47.05 -35.71
C PHE A 4 8.76 -46.03 -35.10
N LYS A 5 9.28 -45.20 -34.19
CA LYS A 5 8.56 -44.09 -33.60
C LYS A 5 9.25 -42.80 -33.99
N SER A 6 8.58 -41.94 -34.74
CA SER A 6 9.08 -40.66 -35.19
C SER A 6 9.00 -39.58 -34.09
N ILE A 7 9.53 -38.39 -34.34
CA ILE A 7 9.31 -37.22 -33.47
C ILE A 7 7.83 -36.86 -33.43
N ALA A 8 7.13 -36.93 -34.56
CA ALA A 8 5.71 -36.62 -34.64
C ALA A 8 4.83 -37.54 -33.77
N ASP A 9 5.29 -38.77 -33.53
CA ASP A 9 4.59 -39.76 -32.68
C ASP A 9 4.83 -39.55 -31.17
N VAL A 10 5.65 -38.57 -30.79
CA VAL A 10 5.94 -38.20 -29.40
C VAL A 10 5.51 -36.74 -29.18
N PRO A 11 4.28 -36.48 -28.72
CA PRO A 11 3.74 -35.12 -28.60
C PRO A 11 4.65 -34.15 -27.84
N GLU A 12 5.26 -34.59 -26.73
CA GLU A 12 6.15 -33.75 -25.91
C GLU A 12 7.45 -33.35 -26.63
N MET A 13 7.84 -34.10 -27.67
CA MET A 13 8.97 -33.74 -28.54
C MET A 13 8.53 -32.83 -29.67
N LEU A 14 7.45 -33.19 -30.37
CA LEU A 14 6.92 -32.39 -31.46
C LEU A 14 6.60 -30.96 -31.00
N GLU A 15 6.08 -30.81 -29.78
CA GLU A 15 5.82 -29.50 -29.16
C GLU A 15 7.06 -28.61 -29.04
N LEU A 16 8.25 -29.21 -29.01
CA LEU A 16 9.52 -28.53 -28.75
C LEU A 16 10.44 -28.55 -29.97
N TRP A 17 9.99 -29.13 -31.09
CA TRP A 17 10.71 -29.14 -32.36
C TRP A 17 10.80 -27.72 -32.91
N ASP A 18 12.01 -27.29 -33.28
CA ASP A 18 12.25 -25.99 -33.91
C ASP A 18 12.14 -26.10 -35.43
N PHE A 19 10.94 -25.81 -35.96
CA PHE A 19 10.66 -25.87 -37.41
C PHE A 19 11.46 -24.84 -38.22
N ASP A 20 11.96 -23.77 -37.60
CA ASP A 20 12.74 -22.75 -38.30
C ASP A 20 14.19 -23.20 -38.52
N LYS A 21 14.71 -24.08 -37.65
CA LYS A 21 16.11 -24.54 -37.67
C LYS A 21 16.31 -25.99 -38.10
N ASN A 22 15.26 -26.79 -38.12
CA ASN A 22 15.31 -28.17 -38.60
C ASN A 22 14.52 -28.27 -39.91
N PRO A 23 15.20 -28.39 -41.07
CA PRO A 23 14.53 -28.54 -42.36
C PRO A 23 13.83 -29.91 -42.54
N GLU A 24 14.15 -30.90 -41.71
CA GLU A 24 13.60 -32.24 -41.79
C GLU A 24 12.16 -32.32 -41.26
N ASP A 25 11.31 -33.12 -41.94
CA ASP A 25 9.97 -33.44 -41.46
C ASP A 25 10.04 -34.31 -40.18
N PRO A 26 9.46 -33.86 -39.04
CA PRO A 26 9.39 -34.63 -37.81
C PRO A 26 8.85 -36.06 -37.94
N LYS A 27 8.03 -36.35 -38.96
CA LYS A 27 7.50 -37.69 -39.25
C LYS A 27 8.55 -38.66 -39.77
N THR A 28 9.63 -38.14 -40.35
CA THR A 28 10.72 -38.96 -40.92
C THR A 28 11.88 -39.13 -39.95
N VAL A 29 11.98 -38.29 -38.93
CA VAL A 29 13.05 -38.33 -37.92
C VAL A 29 12.68 -39.30 -36.79
N SER A 30 13.54 -40.30 -36.55
CA SER A 30 13.36 -41.25 -35.45
C SER A 30 13.52 -40.61 -34.06
N SER A 31 12.62 -40.92 -33.13
CA SER A 31 12.66 -40.51 -31.70
C SER A 31 13.87 -41.04 -30.91
N ILE A 32 14.62 -42.00 -31.47
CA ILE A 32 15.87 -42.52 -30.90
C ILE A 32 17.11 -42.11 -31.71
N SER A 33 16.96 -41.18 -32.66
CA SER A 33 18.07 -40.65 -33.45
C SER A 33 19.19 -40.11 -32.55
N ARG A 34 20.42 -40.36 -32.98
CA ARG A 34 21.65 -39.85 -32.34
C ARG A 34 22.17 -38.57 -33.01
N LEU A 35 21.54 -38.12 -34.10
CA LEU A 35 21.87 -36.84 -34.71
C LEU A 35 21.30 -35.69 -33.87
N PRO A 36 22.04 -34.58 -33.72
CA PRO A 36 21.55 -33.40 -33.02
C PRO A 36 20.55 -32.63 -33.88
N TYR A 37 19.47 -32.18 -33.27
CA TYR A 37 18.48 -31.26 -33.85
C TYR A 37 18.24 -30.09 -32.89
N TYR A 38 17.68 -29.01 -33.39
CA TYR A 38 17.35 -27.82 -32.61
C TYR A 38 15.98 -27.95 -31.94
N TRP A 39 15.92 -27.53 -30.67
CA TRP A 39 14.70 -27.57 -29.87
C TRP A 39 14.44 -26.19 -29.30
N LYS A 40 13.18 -25.80 -29.21
CA LYS A 40 12.75 -24.50 -28.69
C LYS A 40 11.70 -24.69 -27.61
N CYS A 41 12.00 -24.20 -26.41
CA CYS A 41 11.05 -24.21 -25.31
C CYS A 41 9.97 -23.17 -25.57
N LYS A 42 8.72 -23.61 -25.79
CA LYS A 42 7.61 -22.67 -25.97
C LYS A 42 7.28 -21.83 -24.73
N LEU A 43 7.75 -22.22 -23.54
CA LEU A 43 7.51 -21.50 -22.28
C LEU A 43 8.53 -20.39 -22.01
N CYS A 44 9.84 -20.70 -22.10
CA CYS A 44 10.89 -19.73 -21.80
C CYS A 44 11.62 -19.20 -23.04
N GLY A 45 11.33 -19.73 -24.22
CA GLY A 45 11.97 -19.35 -25.48
C GLY A 45 13.40 -19.87 -25.64
N TYR A 46 13.94 -20.61 -24.67
CA TYR A 46 15.30 -21.14 -24.77
C TYR A 46 15.42 -22.12 -25.94
N GLU A 47 16.46 -21.96 -26.73
CA GLU A 47 16.79 -22.80 -27.87
C GLU A 47 18.06 -23.59 -27.57
N TRP A 48 18.08 -24.89 -27.85
CA TRP A 48 19.27 -25.72 -27.63
C TRP A 48 19.37 -26.89 -28.61
N PRO A 49 20.58 -27.24 -29.09
CA PRO A 49 20.79 -28.45 -29.86
C PRO A 49 20.89 -29.67 -28.93
N THR A 50 20.16 -30.75 -29.23
CA THR A 50 20.37 -32.06 -28.59
C THR A 50 19.77 -33.19 -29.43
N THR A 51 20.03 -34.44 -29.06
CA THR A 51 19.55 -35.62 -29.80
C THR A 51 18.15 -36.04 -29.35
N PRO A 52 17.26 -36.51 -30.27
CA PRO A 52 15.98 -37.12 -29.92
C PRO A 52 16.09 -38.18 -28.84
N ARG A 53 17.10 -39.06 -28.91
CA ARG A 53 17.38 -40.07 -27.88
C ARG A 53 17.52 -39.46 -26.47
N THR A 54 18.18 -38.32 -26.34
CA THR A 54 18.34 -37.61 -25.05
C THR A 54 17.02 -37.01 -24.58
N ARG A 55 16.20 -36.49 -25.51
CA ARG A 55 14.86 -35.97 -25.23
C ARG A 55 13.92 -37.04 -24.71
N THR A 56 13.98 -38.26 -25.26
CA THR A 56 13.17 -39.41 -24.80
C THR A 56 13.44 -39.69 -23.33
N ARG A 57 14.73 -39.69 -22.94
CA ARG A 57 15.15 -39.91 -21.56
C ARG A 57 14.73 -38.77 -20.61
N THR A 58 14.74 -37.53 -21.10
CA THR A 58 14.39 -36.35 -20.30
C THR A 58 12.89 -36.03 -20.32
N LYS A 59 12.06 -36.81 -21.03
CA LYS A 59 10.62 -36.60 -21.20
C LYS A 59 10.28 -35.17 -21.61
N GLY A 60 11.03 -34.60 -22.56
CA GLY A 60 10.72 -33.27 -23.07
C GLY A 60 11.10 -32.09 -22.15
N LYS A 61 11.80 -32.30 -21.01
CA LYS A 61 12.14 -31.20 -20.08
C LYS A 61 13.11 -30.18 -20.68
N CYS A 62 12.81 -28.89 -20.60
CA CYS A 62 13.74 -27.84 -21.04
C CYS A 62 14.89 -27.68 -20.02
N PRO A 63 16.17 -27.68 -20.46
CA PRO A 63 17.33 -27.55 -19.57
C PRO A 63 17.45 -26.16 -18.92
N ALA A 64 17.02 -25.09 -19.60
CA ALA A 64 17.06 -23.72 -19.08
C ALA A 64 15.90 -23.40 -18.13
N CYS A 65 14.84 -24.20 -18.12
CA CYS A 65 13.70 -24.07 -17.21
C CYS A 65 14.04 -24.44 -15.73
N LYS A 66 15.33 -24.36 -15.37
CA LYS A 66 16.03 -24.66 -14.12
C LYS A 66 16.37 -26.14 -13.92
N GLY A 67 17.65 -26.40 -13.62
CA GLY A 67 18.27 -27.71 -13.38
C GLY A 67 17.75 -28.51 -12.19
N THR A 68 16.47 -28.38 -11.82
CA THR A 68 15.77 -29.12 -10.77
C THR A 68 14.76 -30.13 -11.33
N GLY A 69 14.56 -30.16 -12.65
CA GLY A 69 13.66 -31.11 -13.29
C GLY A 69 12.17 -30.82 -13.13
N LYS A 70 11.79 -29.64 -12.60
CA LYS A 70 10.41 -29.13 -12.56
C LYS A 70 10.19 -28.03 -13.60
N ARG A 71 9.05 -28.10 -14.31
CA ARG A 71 8.57 -27.05 -15.20
C ARG A 71 8.27 -25.79 -14.36
N PRO A 72 8.65 -24.58 -14.80
CA PRO A 72 8.24 -23.32 -14.17
C PRO A 72 6.73 -23.18 -14.19
N ASP A 73 6.18 -22.61 -13.11
CA ASP A 73 4.75 -22.41 -13.00
C ASP A 73 4.25 -21.31 -13.96
N THR A 74 3.08 -21.56 -14.50
CA THR A 74 2.34 -20.70 -15.43
C THR A 74 1.10 -20.14 -14.75
N ILE A 75 0.41 -19.21 -15.40
CA ILE A 75 -0.85 -18.66 -14.87
C ILE A 75 -1.86 -19.80 -14.62
N LYS A 76 -1.94 -20.78 -15.53
CA LYS A 76 -2.84 -21.93 -15.42
C LYS A 76 -2.62 -22.77 -14.16
N ASP A 77 -1.40 -22.79 -13.64
CA ASP A 77 -1.05 -23.60 -12.48
C ASP A 77 -1.48 -22.95 -11.15
N ILE A 78 -1.91 -21.67 -11.16
CA ILE A 78 -2.26 -20.91 -9.95
C ILE A 78 -3.75 -20.60 -9.91
N PRO A 79 -4.53 -21.24 -9.01
CA PRO A 79 -5.99 -21.10 -8.98
C PRO A 79 -6.49 -19.66 -8.85
N PHE A 80 -5.93 -18.86 -7.94
CA PHE A 80 -6.38 -17.48 -7.73
C PHE A 80 -6.05 -16.54 -8.90
N LEU A 81 -5.05 -16.87 -9.73
CA LEU A 81 -4.77 -16.13 -10.96
C LEU A 81 -5.80 -16.48 -12.03
N MET A 82 -6.09 -17.78 -12.19
CA MET A 82 -7.12 -18.26 -13.13
C MET A 82 -8.51 -17.73 -12.81
N GLU A 83 -8.83 -17.57 -11.52
CA GLU A 83 -10.11 -16.98 -11.11
C GLU A 83 -10.28 -15.54 -11.61
N GLN A 84 -9.18 -14.81 -11.79
CA GLN A 84 -9.18 -13.40 -12.18
C GLN A 84 -8.79 -13.18 -13.63
N TRP A 85 -8.49 -14.24 -14.39
CA TRP A 85 -8.10 -14.11 -15.78
C TRP A 85 -9.29 -13.70 -16.65
N ASP A 86 -9.11 -12.65 -17.46
CA ASP A 86 -10.13 -12.20 -18.39
C ASP A 86 -9.98 -12.90 -19.75
N PHE A 87 -10.78 -13.95 -19.98
CA PHE A 87 -10.77 -14.71 -21.23
C PHE A 87 -11.30 -13.94 -22.44
N ASN A 88 -12.08 -12.88 -22.23
CA ASN A 88 -12.62 -12.08 -23.33
C ASN A 88 -11.56 -11.11 -23.88
N LYS A 89 -10.66 -10.64 -23.01
CA LYS A 89 -9.63 -9.65 -23.37
C LYS A 89 -8.25 -10.23 -23.63
N ASN A 90 -7.96 -11.43 -23.13
CA ASN A 90 -6.69 -12.10 -23.39
C ASN A 90 -6.88 -13.27 -24.35
N THR A 91 -6.19 -13.20 -25.49
CA THR A 91 -6.23 -14.25 -26.53
C THR A 91 -5.18 -15.33 -26.36
N VAL A 92 -4.19 -15.12 -25.48
CA VAL A 92 -3.08 -16.05 -25.24
C VAL A 92 -3.48 -17.07 -24.17
N ASP A 93 -3.16 -18.34 -24.40
CA ASP A 93 -3.38 -19.42 -23.43
C ASP A 93 -2.59 -19.17 -22.13
N PRO A 94 -3.26 -19.10 -20.97
CA PRO A 94 -2.61 -19.00 -19.65
C PRO A 94 -1.54 -20.08 -19.38
N ALA A 95 -1.65 -21.26 -20.00
CA ALA A 95 -0.67 -22.35 -19.88
C ALA A 95 0.70 -22.03 -20.51
N MET A 96 0.75 -20.97 -21.34
CA MET A 96 1.94 -20.53 -22.06
C MET A 96 2.60 -19.32 -21.40
N ILE A 97 2.01 -18.77 -20.35
CA ILE A 97 2.48 -17.55 -19.70
C ILE A 97 3.07 -17.88 -18.34
N LEU A 98 4.37 -17.67 -18.19
CA LEU A 98 5.05 -17.81 -16.91
C LEU A 98 4.55 -16.77 -15.90
N ILE A 99 4.45 -17.17 -14.62
CA ILE A 99 4.11 -16.25 -13.52
C ILE A 99 5.12 -15.10 -13.45
N SER A 100 6.39 -15.35 -13.76
CA SER A 100 7.45 -14.35 -13.74
C SER A 100 7.37 -13.32 -14.86
N SER A 101 6.45 -13.50 -15.82
CA SER A 101 6.27 -12.58 -16.93
C SER A 101 5.99 -11.15 -16.43
N LYS A 102 6.63 -10.18 -17.06
CA LYS A 102 6.41 -8.74 -16.82
C LYS A 102 5.44 -8.12 -17.83
N LYS A 103 5.02 -8.88 -18.86
CA LYS A 103 4.00 -8.44 -19.82
C LYS A 103 2.66 -8.22 -19.08
N LYS A 104 1.92 -7.20 -19.50
CA LYS A 104 0.61 -6.89 -18.92
C LYS A 104 -0.47 -7.70 -19.63
N PHE A 105 -1.38 -8.25 -18.84
CA PHE A 105 -2.59 -8.93 -19.29
C PHE A 105 -3.78 -8.35 -18.54
N PHE A 106 -4.99 -8.57 -19.05
CA PHE A 106 -6.22 -8.09 -18.43
C PHE A 106 -6.71 -9.05 -17.35
N TRP A 107 -7.07 -8.48 -16.19
CA TRP A 107 -7.61 -9.23 -15.06
C TRP A 107 -8.96 -8.64 -14.68
N LYS A 108 -9.86 -9.47 -14.19
CA LYS A 108 -11.19 -9.08 -13.74
C LYS A 108 -11.46 -9.58 -12.33
N CYS A 109 -11.88 -8.70 -11.43
CA CYS A 109 -12.33 -9.09 -10.10
C CYS A 109 -13.77 -9.61 -10.19
N LYS A 110 -14.02 -10.83 -9.72
CA LYS A 110 -15.38 -11.38 -9.62
C LYS A 110 -16.27 -10.67 -8.59
N LYS A 111 -15.68 -10.05 -7.56
CA LYS A 111 -16.43 -9.37 -6.48
C LYS A 111 -17.00 -8.02 -6.93
N CYS A 112 -16.14 -7.15 -7.47
CA CYS A 112 -16.54 -5.78 -7.83
C CYS A 112 -16.57 -5.50 -9.34
N GLY A 113 -16.29 -6.50 -10.16
CA GLY A 113 -16.27 -6.36 -11.62
C GLY A 113 -15.12 -5.52 -12.18
N LYS A 114 -14.22 -4.96 -11.34
CA LYS A 114 -13.08 -4.16 -11.82
C LYS A 114 -12.28 -4.94 -12.84
N GLU A 115 -11.93 -4.28 -13.93
CA GLU A 115 -10.96 -4.78 -14.89
C GLU A 115 -9.70 -3.93 -14.81
N TRP A 116 -8.52 -4.55 -14.81
CA TRP A 116 -7.25 -3.82 -14.79
C TRP A 116 -6.13 -4.56 -15.52
N PRO A 117 -5.30 -3.86 -16.32
CA PRO A 117 -4.12 -4.46 -16.95
C PRO A 117 -2.92 -4.48 -15.99
N THR A 118 -2.36 -5.66 -15.73
CA THR A 118 -1.10 -5.78 -14.96
C THR A 118 -0.38 -7.10 -15.26
N SER A 119 0.84 -7.27 -14.74
CA SER A 119 1.62 -8.47 -14.97
C SER A 119 1.24 -9.64 -14.04
N PRO A 120 1.41 -10.90 -14.49
CA PRO A 120 1.18 -12.08 -13.65
C PRO A 120 2.04 -12.07 -12.39
N GLN A 121 3.29 -11.60 -12.49
CA GLN A 121 4.20 -11.50 -11.34
C GLN A 121 3.60 -10.59 -10.25
N SER A 122 3.13 -9.41 -10.63
CA SER A 122 2.51 -8.48 -9.69
C SER A 122 1.23 -9.04 -9.06
N ARG A 123 0.44 -9.82 -9.81
CA ARG A 123 -0.76 -10.49 -9.26
C ARG A 123 -0.39 -11.59 -8.28
N TYR A 124 0.64 -12.37 -8.59
CA TYR A 124 1.15 -13.42 -7.74
C TYR A 124 1.68 -12.87 -6.42
N ASP A 125 2.49 -11.81 -6.48
CA ASP A 125 3.03 -11.12 -5.30
C ASP A 125 1.90 -10.50 -4.46
N ALA A 126 0.84 -10.00 -5.10
CA ALA A 126 -0.37 -9.52 -4.44
C ALA A 126 -1.28 -10.63 -3.90
N LYS A 127 -0.95 -11.91 -4.11
CA LYS A 127 -1.74 -13.09 -3.71
C LYS A 127 -3.20 -13.00 -4.20
N GLY A 128 -3.41 -12.48 -5.41
CA GLY A 128 -4.74 -12.33 -5.99
C GLY A 128 -5.60 -11.21 -5.38
N LYS A 129 -5.08 -10.35 -4.50
CA LYS A 129 -5.85 -9.22 -3.95
C LYS A 129 -6.29 -8.22 -5.02
N CYS A 130 -7.56 -7.87 -5.05
CA CYS A 130 -8.12 -6.85 -5.93
C CYS A 130 -7.56 -5.47 -5.55
N PRO A 131 -7.12 -4.65 -6.52
CA PRO A 131 -6.63 -3.30 -6.25
C PRO A 131 -7.70 -2.38 -5.66
N SER A 132 -8.98 -2.63 -5.94
CA SER A 132 -10.11 -1.85 -5.42
C SER A 132 -10.70 -2.44 -4.14
N CYS A 133 -11.07 -3.72 -4.10
CA CYS A 133 -11.68 -4.31 -2.89
C CYS A 133 -10.72 -4.45 -1.70
N ASP A 134 -9.49 -4.91 -1.94
CA ASP A 134 -8.66 -5.46 -0.84
C ASP A 134 -7.48 -4.56 -0.45
N SER A 135 -7.11 -3.60 -1.29
CA SER A 135 -5.91 -2.79 -1.07
C SER A 135 -6.08 -1.28 -1.24
N ASN A 136 -7.26 -0.83 -1.69
CA ASN A 136 -7.54 0.59 -1.96
C ASN A 136 -6.48 1.31 -2.81
N LYS A 137 -5.73 0.57 -3.62
CA LYS A 137 -4.70 1.09 -4.53
C LYS A 137 -5.31 1.70 -5.79
N SER A 138 -6.54 1.31 -6.13
CA SER A 138 -7.32 1.89 -7.22
C SER A 138 -8.72 2.17 -6.72
N VAL A 139 -9.18 3.40 -6.87
CA VAL A 139 -10.55 3.78 -6.56
C VAL A 139 -11.47 3.33 -7.70
N GLN A 140 -12.63 2.82 -7.33
CA GLN A 140 -13.73 2.46 -8.21
C GLN A 140 -15.04 2.95 -7.56
N PRO A 141 -15.83 3.75 -8.30
CA PRO A 141 -17.14 4.19 -7.85
C PRO A 141 -18.04 3.02 -7.42
N GLY A 142 -18.75 3.19 -6.31
CA GLY A 142 -19.65 2.19 -5.73
C GLY A 142 -18.96 1.04 -4.99
N VAL A 143 -17.61 1.03 -4.92
CA VAL A 143 -16.85 -0.06 -4.31
C VAL A 143 -15.99 0.45 -3.17
N ASN A 144 -15.14 1.44 -3.44
CA ASN A 144 -14.19 1.97 -2.47
C ASN A 144 -13.93 3.47 -2.62
N ASP A 145 -14.83 4.17 -3.31
CA ASP A 145 -14.87 5.63 -3.28
C ASP A 145 -15.27 6.15 -1.89
N VAL A 146 -14.98 7.41 -1.65
CA VAL A 146 -15.11 8.05 -0.35
C VAL A 146 -16.54 8.10 0.14
N PHE A 147 -17.53 8.20 -0.75
CA PHE A 147 -18.95 8.25 -0.36
C PHE A 147 -19.55 6.87 -0.14
N THR A 148 -19.00 5.84 -0.79
CA THR A 148 -19.32 4.44 -0.48
C THR A 148 -18.72 4.04 0.87
N LEU A 149 -17.46 4.38 1.15
CA LEU A 149 -16.79 4.01 2.40
C LEU A 149 -17.17 4.89 3.59
N VAL A 150 -17.45 6.18 3.35
CA VAL A 150 -17.73 7.17 4.39
C VAL A 150 -18.95 8.03 3.99
N PRO A 151 -20.18 7.45 3.99
CA PRO A 151 -21.39 8.18 3.60
C PRO A 151 -21.62 9.47 4.40
N GLU A 152 -21.18 9.47 5.66
CA GLU A 152 -21.25 10.61 6.59
C GLU A 152 -20.51 11.85 6.09
N LEU A 153 -19.49 11.71 5.23
CA LEU A 153 -18.78 12.86 4.65
C LEU A 153 -19.73 13.75 3.83
N LYS A 154 -20.80 13.19 3.23
CA LYS A 154 -21.81 13.95 2.50
C LYS A 154 -22.48 15.03 3.36
N LYS A 155 -22.55 14.83 4.68
CA LYS A 155 -23.18 15.79 5.61
C LYS A 155 -22.41 17.10 5.71
N ILE A 156 -21.10 17.07 5.48
CA ILE A 156 -20.23 18.25 5.58
C ILE A 156 -19.67 18.70 4.22
N TYR A 157 -19.92 17.97 3.13
CA TYR A 157 -19.42 18.27 1.80
C TYR A 157 -20.28 19.33 1.10
N ASP A 158 -19.65 20.39 0.57
CA ASP A 158 -20.36 21.43 -0.18
C ASP A 158 -20.42 21.08 -1.67
N PHE A 159 -21.55 20.52 -2.13
CA PHE A 159 -21.73 20.11 -3.53
C PHE A 159 -21.70 21.28 -4.52
N GLU A 160 -22.12 22.48 -4.09
CA GLU A 160 -22.18 23.65 -4.97
C GLU A 160 -20.78 24.21 -5.23
N LYS A 161 -19.92 24.24 -4.19
CA LYS A 161 -18.54 24.71 -4.32
C LYS A 161 -17.58 23.68 -4.91
N ASN A 162 -17.96 22.40 -4.93
CA ASN A 162 -17.12 21.31 -5.38
C ASN A 162 -17.55 20.68 -6.73
N LYS A 163 -18.36 21.38 -7.55
CA LYS A 163 -18.86 20.85 -8.84
C LYS A 163 -17.79 20.34 -9.80
N ASN A 164 -16.57 20.85 -9.69
CA ASN A 164 -15.44 20.48 -10.55
C ASN A 164 -14.58 19.33 -9.99
N ILE A 165 -14.98 18.74 -8.86
CA ILE A 165 -14.26 17.64 -8.22
C ILE A 165 -14.92 16.33 -8.61
N ASP A 166 -14.15 15.43 -9.22
CA ASP A 166 -14.58 14.05 -9.46
C ASP A 166 -14.50 13.25 -8.15
N ILE A 167 -15.50 13.47 -7.30
CA ILE A 167 -15.59 12.90 -5.95
C ILE A 167 -15.82 11.38 -5.97
N GLU A 168 -16.46 10.86 -7.02
CA GLU A 168 -16.77 9.44 -7.18
C GLU A 168 -15.51 8.60 -7.44
N HIS A 169 -14.41 9.23 -7.88
CA HIS A 169 -13.11 8.60 -8.03
C HIS A 169 -12.11 8.95 -6.93
N GLN A 170 -12.55 9.63 -5.85
CA GLN A 170 -11.73 9.87 -4.68
C GLN A 170 -11.93 8.77 -3.63
N GLY A 171 -10.83 8.27 -3.06
CA GLY A 171 -10.86 7.36 -1.91
C GLY A 171 -10.68 8.11 -0.60
N TRP A 172 -10.90 7.41 0.52
CA TRP A 172 -10.77 8.00 1.87
C TRP A 172 -9.37 8.61 2.15
N SER A 173 -8.31 8.09 1.55
CA SER A 173 -6.94 8.58 1.72
C SER A 173 -6.57 9.73 0.78
N SER A 174 -7.50 10.19 -0.06
CA SER A 174 -7.27 11.26 -1.04
C SER A 174 -6.82 12.56 -0.38
N ARG A 175 -5.93 13.27 -1.07
CA ARG A 175 -5.46 14.62 -0.71
C ARG A 175 -6.21 15.71 -1.48
N GLU A 176 -7.25 15.35 -2.22
CA GLU A 176 -8.10 16.30 -2.95
C GLU A 176 -8.67 17.34 -2.00
N ARG A 177 -8.64 18.62 -2.41
CA ARG A 177 -9.12 19.72 -1.59
C ARG A 177 -10.60 19.92 -1.81
N ILE A 178 -11.37 19.92 -0.73
CA ILE A 178 -12.82 20.07 -0.76
C ILE A 178 -13.25 21.27 0.07
N ALA A 179 -14.29 21.97 -0.39
CA ALA A 179 -15.06 22.87 0.44
C ALA A 179 -16.04 22.08 1.31
N CYS A 180 -16.11 22.44 2.58
CA CYS A 180 -16.99 21.85 3.56
C CYS A 180 -17.91 22.90 4.19
N LYS A 181 -19.11 22.49 4.58
CA LYS A 181 -20.09 23.29 5.31
C LYS A 181 -20.71 22.48 6.44
N CYS A 182 -20.66 22.99 7.66
CA CYS A 182 -21.22 22.30 8.82
C CYS A 182 -22.75 22.48 8.81
N PRO A 183 -23.53 21.39 8.85
CA PRO A 183 -24.99 21.50 8.87
C PRO A 183 -25.51 22.09 10.20
N ASP A 184 -24.79 21.89 11.30
CA ASP A 184 -25.23 22.33 12.64
C ASP A 184 -25.05 23.84 12.89
N CYS A 185 -23.97 24.43 12.35
CA CYS A 185 -23.59 25.82 12.68
C CYS A 185 -23.35 26.70 11.45
N GLY A 186 -23.50 26.16 10.25
CA GLY A 186 -23.30 26.88 8.99
C GLY A 186 -21.86 27.26 8.66
N ARG A 187 -20.87 26.95 9.52
CA ARG A 187 -19.45 27.26 9.26
C ARG A 187 -19.01 26.62 7.96
N GLU A 188 -18.31 27.38 7.14
CA GLU A 188 -17.68 26.91 5.91
C GLU A 188 -16.15 26.88 6.09
N TRP A 189 -15.49 25.87 5.55
CA TRP A 189 -14.03 25.75 5.56
C TRP A 189 -13.54 24.92 4.38
N THR A 190 -12.28 25.12 4.00
CA THR A 190 -11.62 24.31 2.96
C THR A 190 -10.58 23.40 3.59
N THR A 191 -10.56 22.15 3.18
CA THR A 191 -9.64 21.13 3.73
C THR A 191 -9.32 20.06 2.69
N ILE A 192 -8.59 19.01 3.06
CA ILE A 192 -8.38 17.81 2.23
C ILE A 192 -9.24 16.65 2.73
N ILE A 193 -9.70 15.78 1.83
CA ILE A 193 -10.59 14.65 2.15
C ILE A 193 -10.07 13.81 3.32
N ASN A 194 -8.84 13.30 3.24
CA ASN A 194 -8.31 12.37 4.25
C ASN A 194 -8.16 12.97 5.64
N SER A 195 -8.08 14.30 5.77
CA SER A 195 -8.00 14.98 7.06
C SER A 195 -9.34 15.01 7.79
N GLN A 196 -10.45 14.78 7.08
CA GLN A 196 -11.79 14.76 7.66
C GLN A 196 -12.22 13.37 8.08
N ILE A 197 -11.40 12.35 7.82
CA ILE A 197 -11.76 10.94 8.00
C ILE A 197 -10.77 10.30 8.97
N LEU A 198 -11.29 9.66 10.01
CA LEU A 198 -10.53 8.81 10.91
C LEU A 198 -10.89 7.36 10.65
N LYS A 199 -9.87 6.51 10.55
CA LYS A 199 -10.02 5.08 10.38
C LYS A 199 -10.03 4.40 11.75
N GLU A 200 -11.05 3.60 12.03
CA GLU A 200 -11.24 2.86 13.29
C GLU A 200 -11.45 1.38 12.99
N GLY A 201 -10.34 0.61 13.02
CA GLY A 201 -10.34 -0.78 12.57
C GLY A 201 -10.73 -0.87 11.09
N ASP A 202 -11.84 -1.55 10.81
CA ASP A 202 -12.42 -1.71 9.47
C ASP A 202 -13.50 -0.66 9.14
N SER A 203 -13.74 0.29 10.03
CA SER A 203 -14.75 1.35 9.87
C SER A 203 -14.12 2.75 9.76
N TYR A 204 -14.95 3.72 9.40
CA TYR A 204 -14.57 5.12 9.25
C TYR A 204 -15.54 6.04 9.98
N ARG A 205 -15.01 7.14 10.54
CA ARG A 205 -15.82 8.23 11.07
C ARG A 205 -15.32 9.58 10.59
N ILE A 206 -16.21 10.56 10.53
CA ILE A 206 -15.85 11.94 10.20
C ILE A 206 -15.37 12.71 11.44
N ILE A 207 -14.38 13.59 11.26
CA ILE A 207 -13.98 14.55 12.30
C ILE A 207 -15.03 15.65 12.43
N GLY A 208 -15.57 16.11 11.29
CA GLY A 208 -16.59 17.14 11.25
C GLY A 208 -16.08 18.53 11.63
N CYS A 209 -16.99 19.37 12.09
CA CYS A 209 -16.68 20.74 12.48
C CYS A 209 -16.10 20.80 13.90
N ASP A 210 -15.00 21.52 14.08
CA ASP A 210 -14.34 21.72 15.38
C ASP A 210 -15.18 22.52 16.41
N HIS A 211 -16.35 23.04 16.02
CA HIS A 211 -17.25 23.74 16.93
C HIS A 211 -17.78 22.85 18.07
N LYS A 212 -17.90 21.52 17.86
CA LYS A 212 -18.24 20.55 18.92
C LYS A 212 -17.03 19.79 19.48
N ASN A 213 -15.87 19.86 18.82
CA ASN A 213 -14.64 19.12 19.18
C ASN A 213 -13.66 19.91 20.05
N ARG A 214 -14.08 21.08 20.54
CA ARG A 214 -13.54 21.64 21.78
C ARG A 214 -13.93 20.72 22.95
N LYS A 215 -13.17 19.62 23.13
CA LYS A 215 -12.72 19.35 24.51
C LYS A 215 -12.11 20.67 24.94
N THR A 216 -12.85 21.38 25.79
CA THR A 216 -12.45 22.56 26.55
C THR A 216 -10.95 22.78 26.47
N ARG A 217 -10.48 23.89 25.90
CA ARG A 217 -9.16 24.39 26.29
C ARG A 217 -9.21 24.39 27.82
N GLN A 218 -8.50 23.47 28.46
CA GLN A 218 -8.35 23.49 29.91
C GLN A 218 -7.87 24.90 30.22
N HIS A 219 -8.49 25.53 31.21
CA HIS A 219 -8.01 26.79 31.74
C HIS A 219 -6.51 26.64 31.99
N VAL A 220 -5.69 27.38 31.23
CA VAL A 220 -4.24 27.40 31.44
C VAL A 220 -4.01 28.47 32.49
N PRO A 221 -3.59 28.09 33.71
CA PRO A 221 -3.44 29.06 34.78
C PRO A 221 -2.34 30.09 34.44
N PHE A 222 -2.47 31.28 34.99
CA PHE A 222 -1.37 32.23 35.10
C PHE A 222 -0.36 31.74 36.13
N VAL A 223 0.86 32.31 36.08
CA VAL A 223 1.91 32.00 37.05
C VAL A 223 1.41 32.26 38.48
N SER A 224 0.67 33.35 38.70
CA SER A 224 0.06 33.72 39.99
C SER A 224 -0.91 32.67 40.54
N GLU A 225 -1.55 31.90 39.65
CA GLU A 225 -2.53 30.88 39.98
C GLU A 225 -1.88 29.51 40.23
N SER A 226 -0.56 29.37 40.01
CA SER A 226 0.20 28.15 40.25
C SER A 226 1.04 28.27 41.53
N PRO A 227 0.62 27.66 42.66
CA PRO A 227 1.35 27.74 43.92
C PRO A 227 2.79 27.23 43.84
N THR A 228 3.05 26.24 42.97
CA THR A 228 4.38 25.65 42.77
C THR A 228 5.32 26.57 42.01
N LEU A 229 4.80 27.43 41.13
CA LEU A 229 5.58 28.46 40.44
C LEU A 229 5.78 29.68 41.35
N MET A 230 4.70 30.18 41.96
CA MET A 230 4.75 31.38 42.82
C MET A 230 5.66 31.21 44.02
N ARG A 231 5.74 30.01 44.60
CA ARG A 231 6.65 29.71 45.71
C ARG A 231 8.11 30.13 45.42
N PHE A 232 8.52 30.07 44.16
CA PHE A 232 9.90 30.34 43.76
C PHE A 232 10.02 31.55 42.84
N TRP A 233 8.96 32.29 42.58
CA TRP A 233 8.99 33.43 41.68
C TRP A 233 9.83 34.57 42.28
N ASP A 234 10.83 35.04 41.53
CA ASP A 234 11.69 36.13 41.96
C ASP A 234 11.10 37.48 41.48
N ASN A 235 10.38 38.19 42.36
CA ASN A 235 9.76 39.48 42.04
C ASN A 235 10.78 40.60 41.78
N GLU A 236 12.02 40.47 42.26
CA GLU A 236 13.05 41.49 42.07
C GLU A 236 13.73 41.34 40.71
N LYS A 237 13.90 40.11 40.22
CA LYS A 237 14.58 39.83 38.95
C LYS A 237 13.65 39.66 37.75
N ASN A 238 12.39 39.30 37.95
CA ASN A 238 11.44 39.16 36.84
C ASN A 238 10.80 40.50 36.49
N SER A 239 10.88 40.88 35.22
CA SER A 239 10.08 41.95 34.64
C SER A 239 8.69 41.50 34.17
N LEU A 240 8.41 40.19 34.23
CA LEU A 240 7.13 39.60 33.85
C LEU A 240 6.12 39.74 35.00
N ASP A 241 4.89 40.11 34.67
CA ASP A 241 3.78 40.13 35.62
C ASP A 241 3.19 38.71 35.77
N PRO A 242 3.26 38.09 36.96
CA PRO A 242 2.80 36.72 37.16
C PRO A 242 1.28 36.59 37.00
N SER A 243 0.50 37.67 37.11
CA SER A 243 -0.96 37.66 36.97
C SER A 243 -1.45 37.64 35.52
N THR A 244 -0.56 37.95 34.58
CA THR A 244 -0.86 37.98 33.14
C THR A 244 0.03 37.02 32.34
N THR A 245 1.07 36.46 32.97
CA THR A 245 1.98 35.48 32.37
C THR A 245 1.45 34.06 32.52
N SER A 246 1.27 33.34 31.41
CA SER A 246 0.77 31.96 31.42
C SER A 246 1.78 30.94 31.99
N SER A 247 1.32 29.98 32.79
CA SER A 247 2.15 28.85 33.27
C SER A 247 2.66 27.95 32.14
N ALA A 248 2.02 27.99 30.97
CA ALA A 248 2.44 27.24 29.79
C ALA A 248 3.43 28.00 28.89
N SER A 249 3.89 29.18 29.31
CA SER A 249 4.85 29.98 28.56
C SER A 249 6.24 29.32 28.50
N ASP A 250 6.86 29.31 27.31
CA ASP A 250 8.24 28.83 27.13
C ASP A 250 9.29 29.91 27.49
N ILE A 251 8.85 31.11 27.91
CA ILE A 251 9.74 32.19 28.35
C ILE A 251 10.51 31.78 29.62
N ALA A 252 11.79 32.15 29.70
CA ALA A 252 12.61 31.98 30.89
C ALA A 252 12.24 33.03 31.95
N ALA A 253 12.08 32.58 33.18
CA ALA A 253 11.95 33.45 34.36
C ALA A 253 13.07 33.15 35.36
N TYR A 254 13.29 34.10 36.26
CA TYR A 254 14.17 33.95 37.40
C TYR A 254 13.41 33.36 38.59
N TRP A 255 14.08 32.47 39.30
CA TRP A 255 13.53 31.75 40.43
C TRP A 255 14.46 31.87 41.63
N LYS A 256 13.89 31.97 42.83
CA LYS A 256 14.64 32.07 44.08
C LYS A 256 14.05 31.09 45.09
N CYS A 257 14.90 30.27 45.71
CA CYS A 257 14.48 29.34 46.75
C CYS A 257 14.22 30.09 48.05
N PRO A 258 13.01 30.04 48.62
CA PRO A 258 12.77 30.64 49.94
C PRO A 258 13.52 29.88 51.05
N ASP A 259 13.81 28.60 50.86
CA ASP A 259 14.40 27.74 51.89
C ASP A 259 15.93 27.86 51.98
N CYS A 260 16.64 27.98 50.84
CA CYS A 260 18.10 28.04 50.80
C CYS A 260 18.68 29.29 50.10
N GLY A 261 17.83 30.20 49.61
CA GLY A 261 18.26 31.42 48.93
C GLY A 261 18.84 31.24 47.52
N TYR A 262 19.05 30.01 47.05
CA TYR A 262 19.58 29.74 45.72
C TYR A 262 18.73 30.39 44.62
N SER A 263 19.37 31.07 43.67
CA SER A 263 18.73 31.77 42.56
C SER A 263 19.16 31.18 41.21
N TRP A 264 18.22 30.96 40.31
CA TRP A 264 18.48 30.35 38.99
C TRP A 264 17.48 30.80 37.93
N SER A 265 17.81 30.61 36.65
CA SER A 265 16.89 30.84 35.53
C SER A 265 16.41 29.52 34.92
N ALA A 266 15.13 29.46 34.56
CA ALA A 266 14.54 28.32 33.84
C ALA A 266 13.24 28.72 33.15
N GLY A 267 12.85 27.98 32.10
CA GLY A 267 11.58 28.16 31.40
C GLY A 267 10.36 27.90 32.31
N ILE A 268 9.36 28.78 32.26
CA ILE A 268 8.13 28.71 33.08
C ILE A 268 7.41 27.37 32.86
N ARG A 269 7.13 27.01 31.62
CA ARG A 269 6.48 25.73 31.25
C ARG A 269 7.27 24.50 31.68
N SER A 270 8.59 24.56 31.57
CA SER A 270 9.47 23.45 31.98
C SER A 270 9.39 23.22 33.48
N ARG A 271 9.36 24.31 34.26
CA ARG A 271 9.23 24.26 35.71
C ARG A 271 7.86 23.75 36.16
N ASP A 272 6.79 24.25 35.54
CA ASP A 272 5.40 23.86 35.83
C ASP A 272 5.18 22.35 35.60
N ARG A 273 5.83 21.80 34.56
CA ARG A 273 5.78 20.38 34.20
C ARG A 273 6.76 19.49 34.95
N SER A 274 7.70 20.06 35.69
CA SER A 274 8.65 19.26 36.46
C SER A 274 7.89 18.53 37.56
N LYS A 275 7.93 17.18 37.54
CA LYS A 275 7.37 16.31 38.61
C LYS A 275 7.92 16.62 40.00
N ASN A 276 9.00 17.37 40.03
CA ASN A 276 9.91 17.51 41.13
C ASN A 276 9.99 18.95 41.61
N SER A 277 8.96 19.80 41.40
CA SER A 277 8.79 21.26 41.69
C SER A 277 9.48 21.85 42.94
N LYS A 278 10.75 21.53 43.14
CA LYS A 278 11.61 21.80 44.28
C LYS A 278 12.82 22.55 43.75
N CYS A 279 13.55 23.16 44.67
CA CYS A 279 14.80 23.83 44.33
C CYS A 279 15.87 22.82 43.85
N PRO A 280 16.59 23.09 42.75
CA PRO A 280 17.73 22.28 42.31
C PRO A 280 18.81 22.12 43.38
N CYS A 281 18.99 23.12 44.24
CA CYS A 281 19.96 23.08 45.34
C CYS A 281 19.47 22.24 46.53
N CYS A 282 18.16 22.12 46.76
CA CYS A 282 17.59 21.34 47.87
C CYS A 282 17.24 19.89 47.47
N GLN A 283 17.47 19.53 46.20
CA GLN A 283 17.26 18.17 45.67
C GLN A 283 18.53 17.32 45.66
N ASN A 284 19.70 17.93 45.86
CA ASN A 284 20.97 17.26 46.06
C ASN A 284 21.34 17.27 47.55
#